data_AF-A0A6J6FMV1-F1
#
_entry.id   AF-A0A6J6FMV1-F1
#
_cell.length_a   1.000
_cell.length_b   1.000
_cell.length_c   1.000
_cell.angle_alpha   90.00
_cell.angle_beta   90.00
_cell.angle_gamma   90.00
#
_symmetry.space_group_name_H-M   'P 1'
#
loop_
_entity.id
_entity.type
_entity.pdbx_description
1 polymer ?
#
loop_
_entity_poly.entity_id
_entity_poly.type
_entity_poly.pdbx_seq_one_letter_code
_entity_poly.pdbx_strand_id
1 'polypeptide(L)' 'MKMLRRAIAAITLTGIAAAILRIRGKGGVPPERGGWRELTRPPS' A
#
# COMPACT_ATOMS: atom_id res chain seq x y z
N MET A 1 -2.49 -3.93 35.12
CA MET A 1 -1.43 -3.30 34.28
C MET A 1 -0.78 -4.19 33.22
N LYS A 2 -0.72 -5.53 33.37
CA LYS A 2 -0.02 -6.42 32.43
C LYS A 2 -0.65 -6.46 31.03
N MET A 3 -1.99 -6.55 30.97
CA MET A 3 -2.73 -6.52 29.69
C MET A 3 -2.66 -5.14 29.02
N LEU A 4 -2.79 -4.06 29.79
CA LEU A 4 -2.67 -2.70 29.26
C LEU A 4 -1.29 -2.45 28.64
N ARG A 5 -0.20 -2.85 29.32
CA ARG A 5 1.16 -2.77 28.76
C ARG A 5 1.32 -3.58 27.48
N ARG A 6 0.73 -4.78 27.41
CA ARG A 6 0.75 -5.62 26.20
C ARG A 6 -0.02 -4.98 25.04
N ALA A 7 -1.19 -4.41 25.32
CA ALA A 7 -2.00 -3.73 24.32
C ALA A 7 -1.26 -2.51 23.75
N ILE A 8 -0.67 -1.68 24.62
CA ILE A 8 0.14 -0.53 24.20
C ILE A 8 1.31 -1.01 23.34
N ALA A 9 2.09 -2.00 23.80
CA ALA A 9 3.22 -2.51 23.04
C ALA A 9 2.82 -3.06 21.66
N ALA A 10 1.72 -3.80 21.57
CA ALA A 10 1.23 -4.35 20.31
C ALA A 10 0.80 -3.25 19.33
N ILE A 11 0.07 -2.24 19.81
CA ILE A 11 -0.37 -1.10 18.99
C ILE A 11 0.86 -0.32 18.50
N THR A 12 1.83 -0.06 19.37
CA THR A 12 3.06 0.64 18.99
C THR A 12 3.85 -0.12 17.93
N LEU A 13 4.05 -1.44 18.11
CA LEU A 13 4.78 -2.26 17.13
C LEU A 13 4.10 -2.26 15.77
N THR A 14 2.78 -2.45 15.77
CA THR A 14 1.96 -2.50 14.56
C THR A 14 1.97 -1.15 13.84
N GLY A 15 1.84 -0.05 14.59
CA GLY A 15 1.90 1.31 14.05
C GLY A 15 3.25 1.62 13.41
N ILE A 16 4.35 1.22 14.05
CA ILE A 16 5.71 1.39 13.49
C ILE A 16 5.86 0.59 12.19
N ALA A 17 5.45 -0.68 12.18
CA ALA A 17 5.54 -1.52 10.99
C ALA A 17 4.72 -0.93 9.83
N ALA A 18 3.48 -0.51 10.10
CA ALA A 18 2.62 0.14 9.12
C ALA A 18 3.22 1.45 8.59
N ALA A 19 3.82 2.28 9.47
CA ALA A 19 4.48 3.52 9.08
C ALA A 19 5.68 3.25 8.16
N ILE A 20 6.51 2.25 8.48
CA ILE A 20 7.64 1.83 7.65
C ILE A 20 7.14 1.40 6.26
N LEU A 21 6.13 0.52 6.22
CA LEU A 21 5.53 0.07 4.96
C LEU A 21 4.93 1.23 4.16
N ARG A 22 4.31 2.21 4.82
CA ARG A 22 3.73 3.38 4.15
C ARG A 22 4.80 4.30 3.56
N ILE A 23 5.92 4.50 4.26
CA ILE A 23 7.03 5.32 3.78
C ILE A 23 7.75 4.60 2.64
N ARG A 24 8.02 3.31 2.78
CA ARG A 24 8.76 2.49 1.81
C ARG A 24 7.91 2.12 0.58
N GLY A 25 6.62 1.86 0.76
CA GLY A 25 5.67 1.46 -0.28
C GLY A 25 5.14 2.62 -1.12
N LYS A 26 5.50 3.86 -0.81
CA LYS A 26 5.27 5.04 -1.68
C LYS A 26 6.28 5.13 -2.85
N GLY A 27 7.15 4.13 -3.02
CA GLY A 27 8.11 4.07 -4.13
C GLY A 27 7.43 3.90 -5.48
N GLY A 28 6.96 5.01 -6.06
CA GLY A 28 6.39 5.11 -7.40
C GLY A 28 4.97 4.57 -7.50
N VAL A 29 4.08 5.33 -8.15
CA VAL A 29 2.95 4.68 -8.84
C VAL A 29 3.61 3.74 -9.84
N PRO A 30 3.40 2.41 -9.78
CA PRO A 30 3.95 1.53 -10.79
C PRO A 30 3.51 2.09 -12.14
N PRO A 31 4.45 2.36 -13.07
CA PRO A 31 4.06 2.88 -14.38
C PRO A 31 3.01 1.93 -14.93
N GLU A 32 1.90 2.48 -15.41
CA GLU A 32 0.74 1.74 -15.89
C GLU A 32 1.15 0.91 -17.12
N ARG A 33 1.83 -0.21 -16.88
CA ARG A 33 2.30 -1.14 -17.90
C ARG A 33 1.16 -2.10 -18.19
N GLY A 34 0.13 -1.59 -18.87
CA GLY A 34 -0.99 -2.43 -19.31
C GLY A 34 -2.35 -1.75 -19.32
N GLY A 35 -2.45 -0.53 -19.84
CA GLY A 35 -3.73 0.05 -20.20
C GLY A 35 -4.38 -0.71 -21.36
N TRP A 36 -5.71 -0.78 -21.37
CA TRP A 36 -6.45 -1.27 -22.52
C TRP A 36 -6.20 -0.33 -23.70
N ARG A 37 -5.57 -0.85 -24.76
CA ARG A 37 -5.37 -0.08 -25.98
C ARG A 37 -6.70 -0.01 -26.72
N GLU A 38 -7.13 1.20 -27.05
CA GLU A 38 -8.35 1.44 -27.80
C GLU A 38 -8.23 0.80 -29.20
N LEU A 39 -9.10 -0.18 -29.49
CA LEU A 39 -9.16 -0.83 -30.80
C LEU A 39 -9.95 0.06 -31.74
N THR A 40 -9.27 0.79 -32.62
CA THR A 40 -9.94 1.57 -33.66
C THR A 40 -10.65 0.60 -34.61
N ARG A 41 -11.98 0.70 -34.69
CA ARG A 41 -12.78 -0.07 -35.65
C ARG A 41 -12.41 0.39 -37.07
N PRO A 42 -12.04 -0.52 -37.99
CA PRO A 42 -11.79 -0.13 -39.38
C PRO A 42 -13.05 0.50 -39.99
N PRO A 43 -12.91 1.53 -40.86
CA PRO A 43 -14.05 2.10 -41.55
C PRO A 43 -14.70 1.05 -42.47
N SER A 44 -16.01 0.88 -42.30
CA SER A 44 -16.88 0.03 -43.13
C SER A 44 -17.27 0.71 -44.43
#